data_AF-A0A0A7G2E5-F1
#
_entry.id   AF-A0A0A7G2E5-F1
#
_cell.length_a   1.000
_cell.length_b   1.000
_cell.length_c   1.000
_cell.angle_alpha   90.00
_cell.angle_beta   90.00
_cell.angle_gamma   90.00
#
_symmetry.space_group_name_H-M   'P 1'
#
loop_
_entity.id
_entity.type
_entity.pdbx_description
1 polymer ?
#
loop_
_entity_poly.entity_id
_entity_poly.type
_entity_poly.pdbx_seq_one_letter_code
_entity_poly.pdbx_strand_id
1 'polypeptide(L)'
;MPNIFDGLEKLDNNTIRENIAMLEAINMGNVIKGYGTTIANKGAKLINGIGGFFGKNLGVTVKEEKRLDDYIKDKRYEIRNLSRNELNLRLKEDLIEKIDCISSTDDTISITDDVISAGVINSVANYMKLEENMTVAQKADGIHRRYLEKILNIIQKKLKDQDSIEANKTINEIEKNINNLSENDKAELKKVLNLNKLTGNEIRNVLMKAGTPALIMGALSASGFGAFVALTTVMHAIFTTILGITVPFAVYTGATSVLSVILGPVGLAFVAGTTIWQIKKGNKNLKNEIMGQIVFSAVSSNGGSFVAKNEDLPSYEDNPEILEKIRKMDEEYNKLIEENNRLYKEVDELENRYKESKENIKTYKKKIEEEKLKRENSEKEIIRLKDEKESVANNLEKSAIKIARLEKEISIKDDEELRLELEKSKSLNNLYEEELEELNKSISDQNFIIEEAAKEIDKKIALIKENEDRNIELQKENEVYKKEIERKDKKIEKTEKIRKKKILEKWNVYYPKFEFTTSAIRDAVKFSEKEIWEIERALIELHSTNDYKSLSRGKIIDGGVGYEHMGFSLPCGFPTRILYGIINDSNKKVIIEKIYKHNEKIYQ
;
A
#
# COMPACT_ATOMS: atom_id res chain seq x y z
N MET A 1 -0.81 22.64 10.75
CA MET A 1 -0.56 21.54 11.70
C MET A 1 0.53 22.08 12.60
N PRO A 2 0.58 21.69 13.88
CA PRO A 2 1.73 22.03 14.71
C PRO A 2 3.00 21.52 14.02
N ASN A 3 3.94 22.41 13.72
CA ASN A 3 5.26 22.04 13.23
C ASN A 3 6.22 21.86 14.43
N ILE A 4 7.46 21.45 14.17
CA ILE A 4 8.42 21.24 15.27
C ILE A 4 8.65 22.52 16.08
N PHE A 5 8.59 23.70 15.45
CA PHE A 5 8.84 24.98 16.11
C PHE A 5 7.71 25.37 17.05
N ASP A 6 6.45 25.10 16.69
CA ASP A 6 5.30 25.28 17.59
C ASP A 6 5.45 24.50 18.90
N GLY A 7 6.07 23.31 18.82
CA GLY A 7 6.39 22.50 19.99
C GLY A 7 7.59 23.04 20.77
N LEU A 8 8.66 23.43 20.06
CA LEU A 8 9.87 23.98 20.66
C LEU A 8 9.60 25.30 21.39
N GLU A 9 8.68 26.14 20.90
CA GLU A 9 8.22 27.38 21.55
C GLU A 9 7.75 27.17 23.00
N LYS A 10 7.19 25.99 23.29
CA LYS A 10 6.67 25.63 24.61
C LYS A 10 7.75 25.10 25.56
N LEU A 11 8.96 24.83 25.07
CA LEU A 11 10.08 24.34 25.88
C LEU A 11 10.81 25.50 26.57
N ASP A 12 11.44 25.21 27.71
CA ASP A 12 12.27 26.18 28.42
C ASP A 12 13.61 26.43 27.71
N ASN A 13 14.25 27.56 28.05
CA ASN A 13 15.48 27.97 27.39
C ASN A 13 16.66 27.00 27.62
N ASN A 14 16.70 26.27 28.73
CA ASN A 14 17.77 25.30 28.96
C ASN A 14 17.62 24.08 28.06
N THR A 15 16.39 23.59 27.86
CA THR A 15 16.11 22.51 26.91
C THR A 15 16.50 22.89 25.49
N ILE A 16 16.21 24.14 25.07
CA ILE A 16 16.64 24.61 23.74
C ILE A 16 18.16 24.71 23.63
N ARG A 17 18.84 25.24 24.64
CA ARG A 17 20.32 25.26 24.68
C ARG A 17 20.91 23.85 24.60
N GLU A 18 20.27 22.87 25.24
CA GLU A 18 20.70 21.47 25.13
C GLU A 18 20.60 20.97 23.69
N ASN A 19 19.47 21.21 23.02
CA ASN A 19 19.26 20.82 21.62
C ASN A 19 20.29 21.47 20.68
N ILE A 20 20.56 22.78 20.84
CA ILE A 20 21.57 23.51 20.05
C ILE A 20 22.97 22.92 20.32
N ALA A 21 23.36 22.80 21.58
CA ALA A 21 24.68 22.28 21.94
C ALA A 21 24.90 20.85 21.41
N MET A 22 23.85 20.02 21.38
CA MET A 22 23.90 18.68 20.81
C MET A 22 24.10 18.69 19.29
N LEU A 23 23.36 19.53 18.57
CA LEU A 23 23.51 19.69 17.12
C LEU A 23 24.92 20.20 16.75
N GLU A 24 25.41 21.22 17.46
CA GLU A 24 26.73 21.80 17.24
C GLU A 24 27.88 20.85 17.64
N ALA A 25 27.70 20.04 18.69
CA ALA A 25 28.74 19.10 19.13
C ALA A 25 29.02 17.99 18.10
N ILE A 26 28.03 17.60 17.28
CA ILE A 26 28.24 16.60 16.20
C ILE A 26 29.13 17.15 15.08
N ASN A 27 29.12 18.46 14.84
CA ASN A 27 29.90 19.09 13.76
C ASN A 27 31.42 19.04 14.01
N MET A 28 31.87 18.78 15.23
CA MET A 28 33.29 18.67 15.53
C MET A 28 33.83 17.30 15.12
N GLY A 29 34.47 17.22 13.94
CA GLY A 29 35.16 16.00 13.45
C GLY A 29 36.19 15.39 14.42
N ASN A 30 36.54 16.09 15.50
CA ASN A 30 37.40 15.62 16.59
C ASN A 30 36.70 14.70 17.60
N VAL A 31 35.36 14.74 17.73
CA VAL A 31 34.61 13.81 18.59
C VAL A 31 34.83 12.36 18.12
N ILE A 32 34.90 12.13 16.81
CA ILE A 32 35.17 10.82 16.21
C ILE A 32 36.63 10.38 16.43
N LYS A 33 37.59 11.30 16.38
CA LYS A 33 39.01 11.01 16.63
C LYS A 33 39.29 10.68 18.11
N GLY A 34 38.55 11.29 19.03
CA GLY A 34 38.60 11.02 20.48
C GLY A 34 38.31 9.55 20.83
N TYR A 35 37.37 8.90 20.13
CA TYR A 35 37.07 7.48 20.36
C TYR A 35 38.15 6.51 19.84
N GLY A 36 38.88 6.91 18.78
CA GLY A 36 40.07 6.18 18.32
C GLY A 36 41.20 6.24 19.36
N THR A 37 41.33 7.37 20.06
CA THR A 37 42.27 7.52 21.17
C THR A 37 41.89 6.71 22.41
N THR A 38 40.62 6.41 22.69
CA THR A 38 40.25 5.52 23.82
C THR A 38 40.78 4.09 23.64
N ILE A 39 40.71 3.56 22.41
CA ILE A 39 41.20 2.22 22.07
C ILE A 39 42.74 2.20 22.10
N ALA A 40 43.38 3.24 21.56
CA ALA A 40 44.82 3.41 21.63
C ALA A 40 45.31 3.60 23.08
N ASN A 41 44.59 4.35 23.92
CA ASN A 41 44.88 4.57 25.34
C ASN A 41 44.64 3.30 26.17
N LYS A 42 43.63 2.47 25.85
CA LYS A 42 43.47 1.13 26.43
C LYS A 42 44.61 0.20 26.03
N GLY A 43 45.04 0.23 24.76
CA GLY A 43 46.21 -0.49 24.26
C GLY A 43 47.51 -0.02 24.93
N ALA A 44 47.71 1.29 25.07
CA ALA A 44 48.85 1.88 25.77
C ALA A 44 48.85 1.57 27.27
N LYS A 45 47.69 1.55 27.94
CA LYS A 45 47.55 1.11 29.34
C LYS A 45 47.82 -0.40 29.50
N LEU A 46 47.41 -1.23 28.54
CA LEU A 46 47.75 -2.65 28.48
C LEU A 46 49.24 -2.87 28.24
N ILE A 47 49.87 -2.13 27.32
CA ILE A 47 51.30 -2.20 27.03
C ILE A 47 52.13 -1.71 28.24
N ASN A 48 51.72 -0.62 28.89
CA ASN A 48 52.37 -0.13 30.11
C ASN A 48 52.13 -1.08 31.31
N GLY A 49 50.96 -1.73 31.39
CA GLY A 49 50.65 -2.75 32.41
C GLY A 49 51.39 -4.07 32.23
N ILE A 50 51.57 -4.54 30.99
CA ILE A 50 52.35 -5.74 30.64
C ILE A 50 53.86 -5.46 30.78
N GLY A 51 54.31 -4.24 30.44
CA GLY A 51 55.69 -3.77 30.63
C GLY A 51 56.15 -3.76 32.09
N GLY A 52 55.22 -3.52 33.03
CA GLY A 52 55.48 -3.64 34.47
C GLY A 52 55.73 -5.08 34.95
N PHE A 53 55.23 -6.08 34.24
CA PHE A 53 55.45 -7.51 34.55
C PHE A 53 56.78 -8.05 33.98
N PHE A 54 57.36 -7.38 32.98
CA PHE A 54 58.61 -7.77 32.30
C PHE A 54 59.76 -6.75 32.49
N GLY A 55 59.61 -5.78 33.41
CA GLY A 55 60.68 -4.84 33.77
C GLY A 55 61.05 -3.80 32.69
N LYS A 56 60.21 -3.58 31.68
CA LYS A 56 60.42 -2.51 30.68
C LYS A 56 59.16 -1.65 30.53
N ASN A 57 59.19 -0.45 31.10
CA ASN A 57 58.22 0.59 30.81
C ASN A 57 58.46 1.12 29.38
N LEU A 58 57.51 0.89 28.48
CA LEU A 58 57.60 1.30 27.07
C LEU A 58 57.23 2.76 26.81
N GLY A 59 56.96 3.56 27.85
CA GLY A 59 56.89 5.03 27.74
C GLY A 59 55.85 5.57 26.77
N VAL A 60 54.75 4.85 26.53
CA VAL A 60 53.71 5.29 25.58
C VAL A 60 52.90 6.44 26.20
N THR A 61 52.91 7.62 25.57
CA THR A 61 52.27 8.85 26.05
C THR A 61 50.75 8.78 25.90
N VAL A 62 50.02 9.01 26.98
CA VAL A 62 48.54 9.08 27.01
C VAL A 62 48.12 10.53 26.70
N LYS A 63 47.31 10.74 25.66
CA LYS A 63 46.72 12.07 25.35
C LYS A 63 45.45 12.31 26.17
N GLU A 64 45.24 13.54 26.67
CA GLU A 64 43.98 13.98 27.28
C GLU A 64 42.83 13.93 26.26
N GLU A 65 41.77 13.21 26.62
CA GLU A 65 40.68 12.83 25.73
C GLU A 65 39.41 13.60 26.11
N LYS A 66 38.98 14.59 25.31
CA LYS A 66 37.67 15.24 25.48
C LYS A 66 36.56 14.33 24.94
N ARG A 67 35.57 14.00 25.77
CA ARG A 67 34.39 13.20 25.39
C ARG A 67 33.31 14.09 24.79
N LEU A 68 32.34 13.51 24.07
CA LEU A 68 31.18 14.24 23.55
C LEU A 68 30.47 15.08 24.63
N ASP A 69 30.38 14.55 25.86
CA ASP A 69 29.76 15.24 27.00
C ASP A 69 30.50 16.54 27.36
N ASP A 70 31.82 16.59 27.18
CA ASP A 70 32.61 17.79 27.44
C ASP A 70 32.36 18.85 26.38
N TYR A 71 32.22 18.44 25.11
CA TYR A 71 31.86 19.35 24.02
C TYR A 71 30.44 19.91 24.16
N ILE A 72 29.48 19.08 24.56
CA ILE A 72 28.11 19.55 24.84
C ILE A 72 28.13 20.57 25.97
N LYS A 73 28.87 20.31 27.06
CA LYS A 73 29.02 21.26 28.17
C LYS A 73 29.68 22.58 27.74
N ASP A 74 30.76 22.50 26.97
CA ASP A 74 31.47 23.67 26.44
C ASP A 74 30.51 24.53 25.58
N LYS A 75 29.77 23.89 24.65
CA LYS A 75 28.79 24.57 23.81
C LYS A 75 27.64 25.18 24.59
N ARG A 76 27.10 24.48 25.59
CA ARG A 76 26.08 25.04 26.50
C ARG A 76 26.58 26.26 27.25
N TYR A 77 27.84 26.26 27.67
CA TYR A 77 28.45 27.39 28.35
C TYR A 77 28.59 28.59 27.40
N GLU A 78 29.00 28.38 26.15
CA GLU A 78 29.09 29.43 25.12
C GLU A 78 27.75 30.14 24.89
N ILE A 79 26.65 29.38 24.79
CA ILE A 79 25.31 29.93 24.47
C ILE A 79 24.46 30.29 25.70
N ARG A 80 25.03 30.24 26.92
CA ARG A 80 24.26 30.39 28.17
C ARG A 80 23.54 31.74 28.30
N ASN A 81 24.10 32.79 27.71
CA ASN A 81 23.61 34.16 27.82
C ASN A 81 22.69 34.57 26.65
N LEU A 82 22.46 33.70 25.67
CA LEU A 82 21.58 34.00 24.56
C LEU A 82 20.12 34.13 25.02
N SER A 83 19.45 35.13 24.46
CA SER A 83 18.01 35.35 24.58
C SER A 83 17.20 34.28 23.84
N ARG A 84 15.89 34.22 24.10
CA ARG A 84 15.02 33.25 23.42
C ARG A 84 15.02 33.40 21.90
N ASN A 85 14.98 34.64 21.41
CA ASN A 85 14.96 34.89 19.96
C ASN A 85 16.27 34.45 19.30
N GLU A 86 17.41 34.74 19.93
CA GLU A 86 18.73 34.30 19.45
C GLU A 86 18.86 32.77 19.46
N LEU A 87 18.35 32.10 20.51
CA LEU A 87 18.32 30.64 20.58
C LEU A 87 17.45 30.02 19.47
N ASN A 88 16.26 30.58 19.22
CA ASN A 88 15.37 30.10 18.16
C ASN A 88 16.02 30.25 16.77
N LEU A 89 16.63 31.42 16.50
CA LEU A 89 17.35 31.67 15.24
C LEU A 89 18.51 30.69 15.07
N ARG A 90 19.33 30.51 16.11
CA ARG A 90 20.48 29.61 16.09
C ARG A 90 20.06 28.15 15.86
N LEU A 91 19.04 27.68 16.55
CA LEU A 91 18.50 26.34 16.36
C LEU A 91 17.99 26.14 14.92
N LYS A 92 17.33 27.15 14.35
CA LYS A 92 16.85 27.12 12.97
C LYS A 92 18.01 27.00 11.97
N GLU A 93 19.07 27.80 12.14
CA GLU A 93 20.29 27.72 11.33
C GLU A 93 20.94 26.33 11.40
N ASP A 94 21.11 25.80 12.61
CA ASP A 94 21.71 24.48 12.83
C ASP A 94 20.88 23.36 12.19
N LEU A 95 19.55 23.44 12.25
CA LEU A 95 18.67 22.46 11.60
C LEU A 95 18.76 22.54 10.08
N ILE A 96 18.78 23.75 9.50
CA ILE A 96 18.95 23.94 8.04
C ILE A 96 20.26 23.30 7.56
N GLU A 97 21.37 23.53 8.27
CA GLU A 97 22.69 22.96 7.94
C GLU A 97 22.71 21.42 7.96
N LYS A 98 21.73 20.79 8.64
CA LYS A 98 21.67 19.34 8.85
C LYS A 98 20.71 18.62 7.90
N ILE A 99 19.90 19.35 7.13
CA ILE A 99 18.93 18.80 6.19
C ILE A 99 19.55 18.79 4.79
N ASP A 100 19.90 17.59 4.30
CA ASP A 100 20.62 17.41 3.03
C ASP A 100 19.78 17.85 1.79
N CYS A 101 18.46 18.04 1.93
CA CYS A 101 17.53 18.40 0.85
C CYS A 101 17.23 19.90 0.70
N ILE A 102 17.72 20.76 1.61
CA ILE A 102 17.48 22.22 1.52
C ILE A 102 18.61 22.93 0.75
N SER A 103 19.80 22.32 0.68
CA SER A 103 21.03 22.89 0.08
C SER A 103 21.00 23.06 -1.46
N SER A 104 19.85 22.84 -2.11
CA SER A 104 19.67 22.89 -3.58
C SER A 104 18.53 23.82 -4.03
N THR A 105 18.03 24.67 -3.14
CA THR A 105 17.02 25.68 -3.49
C THR A 105 17.70 27.00 -3.88
N ASP A 106 17.21 27.64 -4.96
CA ASP A 106 17.64 28.96 -5.44
C ASP A 106 17.78 29.96 -4.28
N ASP A 107 18.88 30.71 -4.24
CA ASP A 107 19.31 31.65 -3.18
C ASP A 107 18.33 32.82 -2.88
N THR A 108 17.10 32.78 -3.37
CA THR A 108 16.10 33.86 -3.27
C THR A 108 14.85 33.51 -2.46
N ILE A 109 14.68 32.26 -1.98
CA ILE A 109 13.50 31.84 -1.22
C ILE A 109 13.81 31.79 0.28
N SER A 110 13.10 32.61 1.07
CA SER A 110 13.09 32.52 2.53
C SER A 110 12.57 31.14 2.97
N ILE A 111 13.43 30.30 3.52
CA ILE A 111 13.07 28.98 4.01
C ILE A 111 12.08 29.11 5.19
N THR A 112 10.87 28.59 5.01
CA THR A 112 9.80 28.62 6.02
C THR A 112 10.01 27.57 7.11
N ASP A 113 9.42 27.81 8.28
CA ASP A 113 9.47 26.86 9.41
C ASP A 113 8.83 25.51 9.07
N ASP A 114 7.79 25.52 8.24
CA ASP A 114 7.12 24.30 7.76
C ASP A 114 8.04 23.46 6.87
N VAL A 115 8.81 24.08 5.97
CA VAL A 115 9.80 23.40 5.12
C VAL A 115 10.88 22.74 5.98
N ILE A 116 11.42 23.45 6.97
CA ILE A 116 12.46 22.90 7.86
C ILE A 116 11.88 21.76 8.68
N SER A 117 10.70 21.97 9.28
CA SER A 117 10.00 20.96 10.07
C SER A 117 9.77 19.67 9.28
N ALA A 118 9.20 19.78 8.08
CA ALA A 118 8.98 18.64 7.20
C ALA A 118 10.30 17.98 6.79
N GLY A 119 11.35 18.76 6.52
CA GLY A 119 12.70 18.27 6.22
C GLY A 119 13.30 17.43 7.35
N VAL A 120 13.27 17.95 8.59
CA VAL A 120 13.74 17.23 9.79
C VAL A 120 12.95 15.93 9.98
N ILE A 121 11.62 16.01 10.00
CA ILE A 121 10.74 14.86 10.23
C ILE A 121 10.96 13.78 9.17
N ASN A 122 11.01 14.15 7.89
CA ASN A 122 11.23 13.20 6.80
C ASN A 122 12.62 12.55 6.87
N SER A 123 13.68 13.32 7.20
CA SER A 123 15.04 12.78 7.36
C SER A 123 15.08 11.71 8.45
N VAL A 124 14.46 11.99 9.62
CA VAL A 124 14.40 11.05 10.74
C VAL A 124 13.50 9.85 10.41
N ALA A 125 12.34 10.07 9.79
CA ALA A 125 11.41 9.01 9.41
C ALA A 125 12.05 8.02 8.44
N ASN A 126 12.80 8.52 7.45
CA ASN A 126 13.56 7.70 6.50
C ASN A 126 14.64 6.88 7.21
N TYR A 127 15.37 7.49 8.15
CA TYR A 127 16.36 6.79 8.98
C TYR A 127 15.72 5.67 9.82
N MET A 128 14.55 5.93 10.40
CA MET A 128 13.79 4.96 11.20
C MET A 128 13.02 3.94 10.36
N LYS A 129 13.03 4.06 9.02
CA LYS A 129 12.27 3.22 8.08
C LYS A 129 10.77 3.22 8.39
N LEU A 130 10.21 4.40 8.67
CA LEU A 130 8.77 4.57 8.74
C LEU A 130 8.14 4.46 7.35
N GLU A 131 6.85 4.17 7.29
CA GLU A 131 6.14 4.01 6.01
C GLU A 131 6.20 5.27 5.17
N GLU A 132 6.54 5.10 3.89
CA GLU A 132 6.74 6.23 2.97
C GLU A 132 5.45 7.02 2.73
N ASN A 133 4.30 6.33 2.81
CA ASN A 133 2.98 6.87 2.54
C ASN A 133 2.32 7.54 3.74
N MET A 134 3.03 7.78 4.84
CA MET A 134 2.53 8.60 5.95
C MET A 134 2.62 10.11 5.64
N THR A 135 1.70 10.89 6.20
CA THR A 135 1.83 12.36 6.23
C THR A 135 3.02 12.80 7.09
N VAL A 136 3.38 14.08 7.07
CA VAL A 136 4.44 14.61 7.93
C VAL A 136 4.03 14.49 9.40
N ALA A 137 2.77 14.76 9.74
CA ALA A 137 2.23 14.54 11.08
C ALA A 137 2.29 13.06 11.51
N GLN A 138 1.82 12.15 10.65
CA GLN A 138 1.84 10.72 10.92
C GLN A 138 3.28 10.21 11.12
N LYS A 139 4.26 10.75 10.39
CA LYS A 139 5.70 10.47 10.59
C LYS A 139 6.20 11.01 11.92
N ALA A 140 5.85 12.24 12.30
CA ALA A 140 6.24 12.82 13.59
C ALA A 140 5.73 11.97 14.76
N ASP A 141 4.46 11.53 14.70
CA ASP A 141 3.85 10.64 15.69
C ASP A 141 4.52 9.26 15.70
N GLY A 142 4.88 8.74 14.52
CA GLY A 142 5.65 7.51 14.38
C GLY A 142 7.02 7.59 15.06
N ILE A 143 7.74 8.71 14.88
CA ILE A 143 9.01 8.99 15.57
C ILE A 143 8.77 9.06 17.07
N HIS A 144 7.78 9.83 17.51
CA HIS A 144 7.43 9.98 18.93
C HIS A 144 7.17 8.63 19.60
N ARG A 145 6.35 7.78 18.98
CA ARG A 145 6.04 6.43 19.45
C ARG A 145 7.28 5.55 19.58
N ARG A 146 8.21 5.59 18.61
CA ARG A 146 9.45 4.79 18.65
C ARG A 146 10.35 5.18 19.83
N TYR A 147 10.49 6.48 20.10
CA TYR A 147 11.24 6.96 21.25
C TYR A 147 10.55 6.60 22.57
N LEU A 148 9.23 6.76 22.65
CA LEU A 148 8.48 6.40 23.86
C LEU A 148 8.58 4.90 24.17
N GLU A 149 8.50 4.04 23.15
CA GLU A 149 8.73 2.60 23.29
C GLU A 149 10.15 2.29 23.78
N LYS A 150 11.17 2.97 23.22
CA LYS A 150 12.57 2.85 23.67
C LYS A 150 12.74 3.24 25.14
N ILE A 151 12.06 4.29 25.60
CA ILE A 151 12.04 4.72 27.00
C ILE A 151 11.42 3.66 27.91
N LEU A 152 10.24 3.14 27.54
CA LEU A 152 9.57 2.13 28.35
C LEU A 152 10.39 0.85 28.46
N ASN A 153 11.07 0.43 27.38
CA ASN A 153 11.99 -0.70 27.39
C ASN A 153 13.19 -0.46 28.33
N ILE A 154 13.73 0.76 28.33
CA ILE A 154 14.78 1.21 29.24
C ILE A 154 14.31 1.12 30.70
N ILE A 155 13.13 1.67 30.99
CA ILE A 155 12.53 1.67 32.32
C ILE A 155 12.32 0.24 32.79
N GLN A 156 11.74 -0.62 31.94
CA GLN A 156 11.53 -2.02 32.24
C GLN A 156 12.84 -2.72 32.62
N LYS A 157 13.91 -2.52 31.82
CA LYS A 157 15.22 -3.11 32.11
C LYS A 157 15.76 -2.64 33.45
N LYS A 158 15.76 -1.32 33.68
CA LYS A 158 16.25 -0.74 34.92
C LYS A 158 15.47 -1.20 36.14
N LEU A 159 14.14 -1.30 36.05
CA LEU A 159 13.29 -1.79 37.14
C LEU A 159 13.61 -3.24 37.51
N LYS A 160 13.93 -4.09 36.53
CA LYS A 160 14.32 -5.50 36.73
C LYS A 160 15.69 -5.64 37.39
N ASP A 161 16.59 -4.71 37.11
CA ASP A 161 17.97 -4.73 37.60
C ASP A 161 18.10 -4.13 39.02
N GLN A 162 17.04 -3.56 39.61
CA GLN A 162 17.06 -2.95 40.94
C GLN A 162 17.20 -3.97 42.08
N ASP A 163 17.92 -3.59 43.13
CA ASP A 163 17.87 -4.30 44.41
C ASP A 163 16.60 -3.98 45.22
N SER A 164 16.43 -4.62 46.38
CA SER A 164 15.22 -4.46 47.21
C SER A 164 15.07 -3.05 47.81
N ILE A 165 16.17 -2.35 48.09
CA ILE A 165 16.16 -0.99 48.64
C ILE A 165 15.77 0.00 47.54
N GLU A 166 16.41 -0.12 46.38
CA GLU A 166 16.11 0.67 45.19
C GLU A 166 14.66 0.46 44.71
N ALA A 167 14.17 -0.78 44.75
CA ALA A 167 12.79 -1.11 44.40
C ALA A 167 11.78 -0.42 45.34
N ASN A 168 12.01 -0.46 46.65
CA ASN A 168 11.12 0.19 47.63
C ASN A 168 11.14 1.72 47.48
N LYS A 169 12.30 2.32 47.21
CA LYS A 169 12.41 3.76 46.95
C LYS A 169 11.61 4.15 45.71
N THR A 170 11.73 3.38 44.62
CA THR A 170 10.96 3.59 43.40
C THR A 170 9.46 3.45 43.63
N ILE A 171 9.02 2.42 44.37
CA ILE A 171 7.60 2.22 44.70
C ILE A 171 7.05 3.45 45.46
N ASN A 172 7.76 3.93 46.46
CA ASN A 172 7.31 5.06 47.29
C ASN A 172 7.21 6.37 46.49
N GLU A 173 8.16 6.67 45.60
CA GLU A 173 8.07 7.87 44.75
C GLU A 173 6.98 7.73 43.68
N ILE A 174 6.76 6.55 43.12
CA ILE A 174 5.61 6.32 42.23
C ILE A 174 4.31 6.59 43.02
N GLU A 175 4.15 6.02 44.22
CA GLU A 175 2.97 6.21 45.08
C GLU A 175 2.72 7.70 45.37
N LYS A 176 3.77 8.43 45.75
CA LYS A 176 3.71 9.88 46.01
C LYS A 176 3.25 10.67 44.78
N ASN A 177 3.77 10.36 43.60
CA ASN A 177 3.39 11.06 42.37
C ASN A 177 1.97 10.70 41.92
N ILE A 178 1.55 9.43 42.06
CA ILE A 178 0.16 9.01 41.81
C ILE A 178 -0.80 9.80 42.70
N ASN A 179 -0.48 9.95 43.99
CA ASN A 179 -1.37 10.64 44.94
C ASN A 179 -1.56 12.13 44.60
N ASN A 180 -0.62 12.73 43.88
CA ASN A 180 -0.70 14.11 43.41
C ASN A 180 -1.43 14.27 42.06
N LEU A 181 -1.76 13.18 41.37
CA LEU A 181 -2.52 13.22 40.11
C LEU A 181 -4.00 13.55 40.36
N SER A 182 -4.64 14.21 39.40
CA SER A 182 -6.10 14.40 39.41
C SER A 182 -6.82 13.06 39.27
N GLU A 183 -8.09 12.97 39.69
CA GLU A 183 -8.87 11.73 39.52
C GLU A 183 -9.04 11.34 38.05
N ASN A 184 -9.10 12.32 37.14
CA ASN A 184 -9.13 12.07 35.70
C ASN A 184 -7.81 11.46 35.23
N ASP A 185 -6.66 12.00 35.64
CA ASP A 185 -5.35 11.45 35.27
C ASP A 185 -5.13 10.05 35.85
N LYS A 186 -5.62 9.79 37.07
CA LYS A 186 -5.61 8.45 37.67
C LYS A 186 -6.46 7.47 36.87
N ALA A 187 -7.63 7.89 36.39
CA ALA A 187 -8.51 7.05 35.57
C ALA A 187 -7.86 6.71 34.22
N GLU A 188 -7.27 7.71 33.56
CA GLU A 188 -6.53 7.52 32.31
C GLU A 188 -5.32 6.60 32.50
N LEU A 189 -4.57 6.78 33.59
CA LEU A 189 -3.42 5.93 33.90
C LEU A 189 -3.82 4.47 34.15
N LYS A 190 -4.93 4.24 34.88
CA LYS A 190 -5.50 2.90 35.08
C LYS A 190 -5.86 2.25 33.75
N LYS A 191 -6.48 3.01 32.84
CA LYS A 191 -6.87 2.53 31.50
C LYS A 191 -5.64 2.15 30.67
N VAL A 192 -4.62 3.03 30.61
CA VAL A 192 -3.40 2.79 29.83
C VAL A 192 -2.59 1.60 30.35
N LEU A 193 -2.48 1.47 31.67
CA LEU A 193 -1.74 0.37 32.30
C LEU A 193 -2.58 -0.91 32.48
N ASN A 194 -3.87 -0.86 32.12
CA ASN A 194 -4.85 -1.93 32.34
C ASN A 194 -4.85 -2.44 33.80
N LEU A 195 -5.02 -1.51 34.73
CA LEU A 195 -4.94 -1.73 36.17
C LEU A 195 -6.28 -1.44 36.87
N ASN A 196 -6.67 -2.33 37.79
CA ASN A 196 -7.86 -2.13 38.62
C ASN A 196 -7.59 -1.19 39.81
N LYS A 197 -6.39 -1.29 40.39
CA LYS A 197 -5.91 -0.46 41.49
C LYS A 197 -4.63 0.24 41.06
N LEU A 198 -4.40 1.43 41.60
CA LEU A 198 -3.32 2.32 41.18
C LEU A 198 -2.38 2.54 42.36
N THR A 199 -1.60 1.52 42.70
CA THR A 199 -0.53 1.58 43.71
C THR A 199 0.85 1.53 43.05
N GLY A 200 1.86 2.08 43.71
CA GLY A 200 3.24 2.09 43.21
C GLY A 200 3.79 0.69 42.95
N ASN A 201 3.39 -0.29 43.75
CA ASN A 201 3.75 -1.69 43.55
C ASN A 201 3.09 -2.28 42.29
N GLU A 202 1.81 -2.03 42.06
CA GLU A 202 1.11 -2.54 40.86
C GLU A 202 1.66 -1.93 39.58
N ILE A 203 1.91 -0.62 39.57
CA ILE A 203 2.55 0.06 38.43
C ILE A 203 3.92 -0.53 38.15
N ARG A 204 4.78 -0.66 39.17
CA ARG A 204 6.12 -1.25 39.02
C ARG A 204 6.03 -2.67 38.44
N ASN A 205 5.14 -3.49 38.98
CA ASN A 205 4.96 -4.87 38.53
C ASN A 205 4.49 -4.96 37.07
N VAL A 206 3.55 -4.10 36.65
CA VAL A 206 3.13 -4.04 35.24
C VAL A 206 4.28 -3.61 34.33
N LEU A 207 5.01 -2.55 34.68
CA LEU A 207 6.13 -2.05 33.87
C LEU A 207 7.28 -3.05 33.72
N MET A 208 7.48 -3.95 34.70
CA MET A 208 8.46 -5.03 34.60
C MET A 208 8.02 -6.20 33.70
N LYS A 209 6.72 -6.42 33.49
CA LYS A 209 6.23 -7.56 32.68
C LYS A 209 6.66 -7.43 31.22
N ALA A 210 7.12 -8.54 30.64
CA ALA A 210 7.47 -8.59 29.22
C ALA A 210 6.26 -8.24 28.34
N GLY A 211 6.49 -7.55 27.22
CA GLY A 211 5.43 -7.10 26.32
C GLY A 211 4.66 -5.85 26.78
N THR A 212 4.80 -5.41 28.04
CA THR A 212 4.12 -4.20 28.55
C THR A 212 4.40 -2.94 27.71
N PRO A 213 5.65 -2.64 27.28
CA PRO A 213 5.89 -1.46 26.43
C PRO A 213 5.02 -1.43 25.17
N ALA A 214 4.87 -2.56 24.48
CA ALA A 214 4.03 -2.67 23.29
C ALA A 214 2.54 -2.51 23.61
N LEU A 215 2.06 -3.10 24.72
CA LEU A 215 0.67 -2.96 25.17
C LEU A 215 0.33 -1.51 25.52
N ILE A 216 1.22 -0.82 26.24
CA ILE A 216 1.06 0.61 26.59
C ILE A 216 1.00 1.45 25.31
N MET A 217 1.85 1.18 24.32
CA MET A 217 1.81 1.90 23.03
C MET A 217 0.47 1.72 22.31
N GLY A 218 -0.08 0.50 22.33
CA GLY A 218 -1.42 0.22 21.79
C GLY A 218 -2.51 1.00 22.52
N ALA A 219 -2.47 1.02 23.86
CA ALA A 219 -3.47 1.70 24.68
C ALA A 219 -3.42 3.24 24.58
N LEU A 220 -2.23 3.83 24.48
CA LEU A 220 -2.05 5.27 24.30
C LEU A 220 -2.65 5.77 22.99
N SER A 221 -2.50 4.99 21.92
CA SER A 221 -3.08 5.29 20.61
C SER A 221 -4.61 5.40 20.66
N ALA A 222 -5.25 4.79 21.66
CA ALA A 222 -6.70 4.81 21.88
C ALA A 222 -7.17 5.77 23.00
N SER A 223 -6.26 6.31 23.82
CA SER A 223 -6.61 7.05 25.05
C SER A 223 -6.22 8.54 25.02
N GLY A 224 -5.45 8.98 24.03
CA GLY A 224 -5.21 10.41 23.77
C GLY A 224 -4.26 11.11 24.76
N PHE A 225 -4.40 12.44 24.87
CA PHE A 225 -3.43 13.30 25.58
C PHE A 225 -3.41 13.12 27.10
N GLY A 226 -4.57 12.98 27.76
CA GLY A 226 -4.64 12.81 29.22
C GLY A 226 -3.89 11.56 29.69
N ALA A 227 -4.08 10.45 28.96
CA ALA A 227 -3.33 9.22 29.12
C ALA A 227 -1.81 9.38 28.98
N PHE A 228 -1.35 10.18 28.02
CA PHE A 228 0.07 10.48 27.86
C PHE A 228 0.64 11.30 29.03
N VAL A 229 -0.07 12.33 29.48
CA VAL A 229 0.34 13.16 30.65
C VAL A 229 0.45 12.30 31.92
N ALA A 230 -0.53 11.43 32.15
CA ALA A 230 -0.53 10.57 33.32
C ALA A 230 0.64 9.56 33.30
N LEU A 231 0.90 8.94 32.14
CA LEU A 231 2.03 8.01 31.98
C LEU A 231 3.38 8.71 32.15
N THR A 232 3.55 9.90 31.58
CA THR A 232 4.81 10.66 31.69
C THR A 232 5.11 11.09 33.13
N THR A 233 4.09 11.37 33.93
CA THR A 233 4.25 11.63 35.38
C THR A 233 4.79 10.42 36.13
N VAL A 234 4.32 9.21 35.80
CA VAL A 234 4.85 7.97 36.39
C VAL A 234 6.30 7.72 35.93
N MET A 235 6.58 7.89 34.64
CA MET A 235 7.95 7.74 34.13
C MET A 235 8.90 8.73 34.81
N HIS A 236 8.46 9.97 35.05
CA HIS A 236 9.22 10.97 35.79
C HIS A 236 9.58 10.48 37.20
N ALA A 237 8.60 9.99 37.96
CA ALA A 237 8.83 9.45 39.30
C ALA A 237 9.92 8.36 39.28
N ILE A 238 9.83 7.44 38.33
CA ILE A 238 10.80 6.35 38.14
C ILE A 238 12.19 6.90 37.79
N PHE A 239 12.28 7.92 36.94
CA PHE A 239 13.57 8.51 36.58
C PHE A 239 14.24 9.23 37.74
N THR A 240 13.47 9.95 38.57
CA THR A 240 14.03 10.62 39.75
C THR A 240 14.62 9.62 40.76
N THR A 241 14.06 8.42 40.87
CA THR A 241 14.56 7.39 41.80
C THR A 241 15.67 6.53 41.23
N ILE A 242 15.52 6.07 39.98
CA ILE A 242 16.47 5.14 39.34
C ILE A 242 17.73 5.85 38.87
N LEU A 243 17.61 7.07 38.35
CA LEU A 243 18.72 7.75 37.67
C LEU A 243 19.34 8.88 38.51
N GLY A 244 18.74 9.27 39.64
CA GLY A 244 19.23 10.38 40.46
C GLY A 244 19.20 11.75 39.76
N ILE A 245 18.51 11.84 38.62
CA ILE A 245 18.34 13.08 37.86
C ILE A 245 17.28 13.91 38.55
N THR A 246 17.72 14.88 39.36
CA THR A 246 16.85 15.90 39.94
C THR A 246 16.84 17.10 39.00
N VAL A 247 15.67 17.47 38.50
CA VAL A 247 15.51 18.70 37.69
C VAL A 247 14.96 19.80 38.61
N PRO A 248 15.27 21.11 38.44
CA PRO A 248 14.76 22.18 39.33
C PRO A 248 13.26 22.50 39.16
N PHE A 249 12.55 22.81 40.26
CA PHE A 249 11.07 22.92 40.38
C PHE A 249 10.35 23.76 39.30
N ALA A 250 11.05 24.68 38.62
CA ALA A 250 10.51 25.51 37.55
C ALA A 250 10.35 24.79 36.19
N VAL A 251 10.97 23.63 35.99
CA VAL A 251 10.82 22.79 34.76
C VAL A 251 9.52 21.95 34.81
N TYR A 252 8.81 21.95 35.94
CA TYR A 252 7.76 20.98 36.28
C TYR A 252 6.36 21.35 35.77
N THR A 253 6.15 22.57 35.29
CA THR A 253 4.84 22.97 34.75
C THR A 253 4.56 22.40 33.36
N GLY A 254 5.49 21.62 32.79
CA GLY A 254 5.25 20.77 31.63
C GLY A 254 5.95 19.43 31.79
N ALA A 255 5.20 18.34 32.00
CA ALA A 255 5.72 16.96 32.09
C ALA A 255 6.59 16.53 30.88
N THR A 256 6.52 17.29 29.79
CA THR A 256 7.12 17.06 28.48
C THR A 256 8.57 17.57 28.36
N SER A 257 8.92 18.67 29.03
CA SER A 257 10.27 19.27 28.99
C SER A 257 11.30 18.48 29.82
N VAL A 258 10.86 17.68 30.79
CA VAL A 258 11.75 16.82 31.59
C VAL A 258 12.17 15.58 30.80
N LEU A 259 11.29 15.07 29.94
CA LEU A 259 11.52 13.85 29.17
C LEU A 259 12.58 14.07 28.08
N SER A 260 12.61 15.25 27.45
CA SER A 260 13.62 15.64 26.45
C SER A 260 15.04 15.72 27.04
N VAL A 261 15.20 16.27 28.26
CA VAL A 261 16.48 16.33 28.98
C VAL A 261 16.97 14.92 29.34
N ILE A 262 16.07 14.02 29.76
CA ILE A 262 16.38 12.63 30.06
C ILE A 262 16.72 11.82 28.79
N LEU A 263 16.19 12.24 27.64
CA LEU A 263 16.37 11.58 26.35
C LEU A 263 17.56 12.08 25.54
N GLY A 264 18.12 13.24 25.89
CA GLY A 264 19.35 13.73 25.29
C GLY A 264 20.49 12.69 25.38
N PRO A 265 21.49 12.69 24.48
CA PRO A 265 22.70 11.88 24.57
C PRO A 265 23.28 11.73 25.98
N VAL A 266 23.22 12.76 26.82
CA VAL A 266 23.67 12.71 28.23
C VAL A 266 22.80 11.76 29.07
N GLY A 267 21.48 11.82 28.96
CA GLY A 267 20.56 10.95 29.70
C GLY A 267 20.56 9.51 29.19
N LEU A 268 20.63 9.29 27.86
CA LEU A 268 20.77 7.96 27.27
C LEU A 268 22.15 7.33 27.50
N ALA A 269 23.23 8.11 27.52
CA ALA A 269 24.56 7.65 27.93
C ALA A 269 24.56 7.19 29.39
N PHE A 270 23.81 7.88 30.26
CA PHE A 270 23.59 7.51 31.66
C PHE A 270 22.81 6.21 31.81
N VAL A 271 21.73 6.05 31.04
CA VAL A 271 20.83 4.90 31.16
C VAL A 271 21.43 3.60 30.65
N ALA A 272 22.04 3.61 29.46
CA ALA A 272 22.36 2.36 28.78
C ALA A 272 23.73 1.78 29.16
N GLY A 273 24.69 2.60 29.63
CA GLY A 273 26.10 2.21 29.74
C GLY A 273 26.73 1.69 28.42
N THR A 274 25.97 1.65 27.32
CA THR A 274 26.25 0.83 26.13
C THR A 274 25.65 1.37 24.83
N THR A 275 25.20 2.63 24.75
CA THR A 275 24.82 3.29 23.48
C THR A 275 26.03 3.74 22.64
N ILE A 276 27.12 2.98 22.72
CA ILE A 276 28.15 2.92 21.67
C ILE A 276 27.77 1.87 20.61
N TRP A 277 26.78 1.00 20.87
CA TRP A 277 26.55 -0.18 20.03
C TRP A 277 25.94 0.08 18.64
N GLN A 278 25.52 1.31 18.32
CA GLN A 278 25.19 1.73 16.93
C GLN A 278 26.13 2.81 16.34
N ILE A 279 27.23 3.12 17.03
CA ILE A 279 28.29 4.02 16.53
C ILE A 279 29.27 3.27 15.60
N LYS A 280 29.05 1.96 15.37
CA LYS A 280 29.80 1.18 14.35
C LYS A 280 29.49 1.58 12.89
N LYS A 281 28.53 2.46 12.62
CA LYS A 281 28.15 2.90 11.25
C LYS A 281 28.00 4.44 11.11
N GLY A 282 29.07 5.19 11.35
CA GLY A 282 29.28 6.54 10.78
C GLY A 282 28.45 7.71 11.34
N ASN A 283 28.89 8.93 11.00
CA ASN A 283 28.40 10.23 11.51
C ASN A 283 26.90 10.49 11.27
N LYS A 284 26.33 9.94 10.18
CA LYS A 284 24.93 10.18 9.78
C LYS A 284 23.88 9.65 10.77
N ASN A 285 24.20 8.60 11.54
CA ASN A 285 23.26 8.02 12.50
C ASN A 285 23.05 8.90 13.74
N LEU A 286 24.10 9.60 14.19
CA LEU A 286 24.02 10.47 15.37
C LEU A 286 23.24 11.76 15.06
N LYS A 287 23.46 12.34 13.88
CA LYS A 287 22.68 13.48 13.35
C LYS A 287 21.17 13.21 13.42
N ASN A 288 20.74 12.09 12.83
CA ASN A 288 19.32 11.73 12.78
C ASN A 288 18.76 11.34 14.16
N GLU A 289 19.56 10.79 15.06
CA GLU A 289 19.13 10.52 16.44
C GLU A 289 18.88 11.83 17.21
N ILE A 290 19.71 12.85 17.05
CA ILE A 290 19.50 14.16 17.72
C ILE A 290 18.30 14.89 17.12
N MET A 291 18.17 14.91 15.78
CA MET A 291 16.97 15.43 15.13
C MET A 291 15.71 14.69 15.56
N GLY A 292 15.77 13.37 15.75
CA GLY A 292 14.65 12.58 16.25
C GLY A 292 14.24 12.93 17.68
N GLN A 293 15.20 13.28 18.53
CA GLN A 293 14.92 13.77 19.89
C GLN A 293 14.26 15.16 19.88
N ILE A 294 14.66 16.03 18.94
CA ILE A 294 14.02 17.32 18.74
C ILE A 294 12.56 17.13 18.32
N VAL A 295 12.29 16.25 17.35
CA VAL A 295 10.92 15.88 16.94
C VAL A 295 10.15 15.30 18.13
N PHE A 296 10.73 14.36 18.87
CA PHE A 296 10.10 13.79 20.06
C PHE A 296 9.69 14.85 21.08
N SER A 297 10.60 15.81 21.35
CA SER A 297 10.40 16.88 22.32
C SER A 297 9.28 17.83 21.89
N ALA A 298 9.26 18.19 20.60
CA ALA A 298 8.23 19.02 20.02
C ALA A 298 6.85 18.34 20.00
N VAL A 299 6.79 17.05 19.63
CA VAL A 299 5.54 16.27 19.65
C VAL A 299 5.04 16.11 21.09
N SER A 300 5.93 15.83 22.02
CA SER A 300 5.61 15.74 23.45
C SER A 300 5.00 17.05 23.96
N SER A 301 5.62 18.20 23.70
CA SER A 301 5.12 19.50 24.18
C SER A 301 3.80 19.94 23.51
N ASN A 302 3.45 19.36 22.36
CA ASN A 302 2.14 19.50 21.71
C ASN A 302 1.12 18.43 22.13
N GLY A 303 1.43 17.63 23.14
CA GLY A 303 0.50 16.68 23.72
C GLY A 303 0.60 15.26 23.17
N GLY A 304 1.76 14.90 22.63
CA GLY A 304 2.10 13.53 22.24
C GLY A 304 1.64 13.12 20.85
N SER A 305 1.03 14.04 20.09
CA SER A 305 0.61 13.85 18.70
C SER A 305 0.57 15.18 17.96
N PHE A 306 1.00 15.19 16.70
CA PHE A 306 0.77 16.28 15.76
C PHE A 306 -0.41 16.01 14.82
N VAL A 307 -0.86 14.76 14.71
CA VAL A 307 -2.06 14.43 13.94
C VAL A 307 -3.27 15.01 14.66
N ALA A 308 -4.18 15.65 13.91
CA ALA A 308 -5.40 16.23 14.46
C ALA A 308 -6.19 15.21 15.29
N LYS A 309 -6.83 15.61 16.38
CA LYS A 309 -7.61 14.64 17.17
C LYS A 309 -8.92 14.32 16.46
N ASN A 310 -9.56 13.23 16.88
CA ASN A 310 -10.84 12.85 16.29
C ASN A 310 -11.88 13.96 16.47
N GLU A 311 -11.90 14.59 17.64
CA GLU A 311 -12.87 15.62 18.00
C GLU A 311 -12.75 16.90 17.14
N ASP A 312 -11.61 17.07 16.47
CA ASP A 312 -11.33 18.19 15.57
C ASP A 312 -11.76 17.89 14.12
N LEU A 313 -12.27 16.70 13.81
CA LEU A 313 -12.63 16.31 12.45
C LEU A 313 -14.07 16.72 12.12
N PRO A 314 -14.34 17.30 10.94
CA PRO A 314 -15.69 17.72 10.57
C PRO A 314 -16.70 16.56 10.48
N SER A 315 -16.24 15.34 10.20
CA SER A 315 -17.08 14.14 10.16
C SER A 315 -17.00 13.27 11.42
N TYR A 316 -16.40 13.77 12.50
CA TYR A 316 -16.39 13.04 13.76
C TYR A 316 -17.79 12.87 14.35
N GLU A 317 -18.02 11.70 14.91
CA GLU A 317 -19.23 11.31 15.63
C GLU A 317 -18.80 10.39 16.77
N ASP A 318 -19.23 10.71 17.99
CA ASP A 318 -18.92 9.94 19.19
C ASP A 318 -20.13 9.16 19.72
N ASN A 319 -21.34 9.47 19.24
CA ASN A 319 -22.56 8.79 19.66
C ASN A 319 -22.58 7.34 19.13
N PRO A 320 -22.58 6.32 20.01
CA PRO A 320 -22.52 4.92 19.59
C PRO A 320 -23.70 4.50 18.70
N GLU A 321 -24.90 5.05 18.93
CA GLU A 321 -26.08 4.71 18.13
C GLU A 321 -25.99 5.28 16.71
N ILE A 322 -25.42 6.49 16.57
CA ILE A 322 -25.22 7.12 15.25
C ILE A 322 -24.11 6.40 14.49
N LEU A 323 -23.00 6.08 15.17
CA LEU A 323 -21.90 5.31 14.59
C LEU A 323 -22.36 3.95 14.07
N GLU A 324 -23.21 3.24 14.82
CA GLU A 324 -23.75 1.96 14.38
C GLU A 324 -24.68 2.10 13.16
N LYS A 325 -25.46 3.18 13.08
CA LYS A 325 -26.27 3.49 11.88
C LYS A 325 -25.38 3.78 10.67
N ILE A 326 -24.33 4.59 10.84
CA ILE A 326 -23.36 4.89 9.78
C ILE A 326 -22.68 3.61 9.30
N ARG A 327 -22.24 2.75 10.23
CA ARG A 327 -21.61 1.46 9.91
C ARG A 327 -22.53 0.57 9.07
N LYS A 328 -23.80 0.43 9.46
CA LYS A 328 -24.78 -0.34 8.69
C LYS A 328 -25.01 0.25 7.29
N MET A 329 -25.10 1.57 7.17
CA MET A 329 -25.23 2.23 5.88
C MET A 329 -24.00 2.02 4.98
N ASP A 330 -22.79 2.05 5.53
CA ASP A 330 -21.55 1.74 4.82
C ASP A 330 -21.52 0.27 4.36
N GLU A 331 -21.92 -0.66 5.22
CA GLU A 331 -22.00 -2.09 4.88
C GLU A 331 -23.03 -2.37 3.77
N GLU A 332 -24.22 -1.77 3.86
CA GLU A 332 -25.25 -1.88 2.83
C GLU A 332 -24.79 -1.30 1.49
N TYR A 333 -24.12 -0.15 1.52
CA TYR A 333 -23.57 0.50 0.33
C TYR A 333 -22.48 -0.35 -0.33
N ASN A 334 -21.52 -0.85 0.46
CA ASN A 334 -20.44 -1.70 -0.04
C ASN A 334 -20.98 -3.01 -0.63
N LYS A 335 -21.92 -3.66 0.06
CA LYS A 335 -22.59 -4.86 -0.44
C LYS A 335 -23.32 -4.59 -1.76
N LEU A 336 -24.02 -3.45 -1.86
CA LEU A 336 -24.70 -3.06 -3.09
C LEU A 336 -23.72 -2.89 -4.26
N ILE A 337 -22.56 -2.26 -4.04
CA ILE A 337 -21.51 -2.13 -5.04
C ILE A 337 -20.92 -3.48 -5.43
N GLU A 338 -20.61 -4.33 -4.46
CA GLU A 338 -20.04 -5.66 -4.71
C GLU A 338 -20.99 -6.54 -5.55
N GLU A 339 -22.26 -6.58 -5.19
CA GLU A 339 -23.29 -7.29 -5.95
C GLU A 339 -23.42 -6.75 -7.37
N ASN A 340 -23.44 -5.42 -7.52
CA ASN A 340 -23.55 -4.78 -8.83
C ASN A 340 -22.33 -5.10 -9.72
N ASN A 341 -21.12 -5.04 -9.16
CA ASN A 341 -19.89 -5.42 -9.86
C ASN A 341 -19.86 -6.90 -10.26
N ARG A 342 -20.46 -7.80 -9.46
CA ARG A 342 -20.63 -9.20 -9.84
C ARG A 342 -21.56 -9.34 -11.04
N LEU A 343 -22.71 -8.64 -11.03
CA LEU A 343 -23.63 -8.64 -12.17
C LEU A 343 -22.99 -8.12 -13.45
N TYR A 344 -22.17 -7.07 -13.38
CA TYR A 344 -21.40 -6.59 -14.53
C TYR A 344 -20.49 -7.68 -15.13
N LYS A 345 -19.85 -8.50 -14.28
CA LYS A 345 -19.03 -9.64 -14.75
C LYS A 345 -19.89 -10.73 -15.39
N GLU A 346 -21.02 -11.08 -14.78
CA GLU A 346 -21.94 -12.07 -15.35
C GLU A 346 -22.46 -11.63 -16.73
N VAL A 347 -22.79 -10.34 -16.89
CA VAL A 347 -23.18 -9.78 -18.19
C VAL A 347 -22.07 -9.92 -19.23
N ASP A 348 -20.83 -9.57 -18.87
CA ASP A 348 -19.67 -9.71 -19.77
C ASP A 348 -19.43 -11.18 -20.17
N GLU A 349 -19.57 -12.12 -19.23
CA GLU A 349 -19.48 -13.55 -19.51
C GLU A 349 -20.59 -14.03 -20.45
N LEU A 350 -21.84 -13.63 -20.22
CA LEU A 350 -22.96 -13.98 -21.09
C LEU A 350 -22.77 -13.42 -22.51
N GLU A 351 -22.28 -12.19 -22.64
CA GLU A 351 -21.98 -11.57 -23.94
C GLU A 351 -20.87 -12.33 -24.69
N ASN A 352 -19.84 -12.79 -23.97
CA ASN A 352 -18.79 -13.63 -24.54
C ASN A 352 -19.32 -15.00 -25.00
N ARG A 353 -20.15 -15.68 -24.18
CA ARG A 353 -20.79 -16.95 -24.56
C ARG A 353 -21.69 -16.80 -25.79
N TYR A 354 -22.45 -15.71 -25.86
CA TYR A 354 -23.31 -15.39 -27.01
C TYR A 354 -22.48 -15.16 -28.29
N LYS A 355 -21.36 -14.45 -28.18
CA LYS A 355 -20.44 -14.22 -29.30
C LYS A 355 -19.82 -15.51 -29.81
N GLU A 356 -19.39 -16.39 -28.91
CA GLU A 356 -18.86 -17.72 -29.26
C GLU A 356 -19.90 -18.58 -29.99
N SER A 357 -21.12 -18.65 -29.46
CA SER A 357 -22.21 -19.38 -30.09
C SER A 357 -22.53 -18.86 -31.49
N LYS A 358 -22.50 -17.54 -31.71
CA LYS A 358 -22.66 -16.95 -33.05
C LYS A 358 -21.57 -17.38 -34.04
N GLU A 359 -20.31 -17.46 -33.59
CA GLU A 359 -19.21 -17.90 -34.46
C GLU A 359 -19.32 -19.40 -34.78
N ASN A 360 -19.81 -20.21 -33.82
CA ASN A 360 -20.12 -21.62 -34.06
C ASN A 360 -21.20 -21.79 -35.12
N ILE A 361 -22.31 -21.03 -35.03
CA ILE A 361 -23.37 -21.04 -36.04
C ILE A 361 -22.81 -20.68 -37.43
N LYS A 362 -21.98 -19.64 -37.52
CA LYS A 362 -21.34 -19.23 -38.78
C LYS A 362 -20.45 -20.34 -39.35
N THR A 363 -19.68 -21.00 -38.49
CA THR A 363 -18.83 -22.14 -38.87
C THR A 363 -19.66 -23.32 -39.38
N TYR A 364 -20.76 -23.65 -38.71
CA TYR A 364 -21.66 -24.73 -39.14
C TYR A 364 -22.35 -24.40 -40.47
N LYS A 365 -22.80 -23.15 -40.66
CA LYS A 365 -23.35 -22.69 -41.95
C LYS A 365 -22.34 -22.86 -43.08
N LYS A 366 -21.07 -22.48 -42.86
CA LYS A 366 -20.01 -22.69 -43.86
C LYS A 366 -19.83 -24.17 -44.21
N LYS A 367 -19.79 -25.05 -43.21
CA LYS A 367 -19.66 -26.50 -43.42
C LYS A 367 -20.85 -27.08 -44.19
N ILE A 368 -22.07 -26.62 -43.92
CA ILE A 368 -23.26 -27.02 -44.68
C ILE A 368 -23.10 -26.68 -46.17
N GLU A 369 -22.60 -25.48 -46.49
CA GLU A 369 -22.37 -25.09 -47.89
C GLU A 369 -21.27 -25.93 -48.56
N GLU A 370 -20.19 -26.27 -47.83
CA GLU A 370 -19.15 -27.18 -48.31
C GLU A 370 -19.71 -28.59 -48.61
N GLU A 371 -20.53 -29.15 -47.73
CA GLU A 371 -21.16 -30.47 -47.93
C GLU A 371 -22.23 -30.45 -49.04
N LYS A 372 -23.00 -29.37 -49.18
CA LYS A 372 -23.94 -29.20 -50.30
C LYS A 372 -23.21 -29.23 -51.64
N LEU A 373 -22.07 -28.54 -51.74
CA LEU A 373 -21.27 -28.51 -52.97
C LEU A 373 -20.71 -29.91 -53.31
N LYS A 374 -20.22 -30.64 -52.30
CA LYS A 374 -19.75 -32.03 -52.49
C LYS A 374 -20.87 -32.91 -53.03
N ARG A 375 -22.05 -32.83 -52.41
CA ARG A 375 -23.25 -33.56 -52.85
C ARG A 375 -23.62 -33.22 -54.30
N GLU A 376 -23.67 -31.93 -54.66
CA GLU A 376 -24.00 -31.50 -56.02
C GLU A 376 -22.99 -32.02 -57.06
N ASN A 377 -21.69 -32.02 -56.72
CA ASN A 377 -20.65 -32.55 -57.59
C ASN A 377 -20.78 -34.07 -57.78
N SER A 378 -21.06 -34.82 -56.71
CA SER A 378 -21.32 -36.27 -56.79
C SER A 378 -22.58 -36.59 -57.58
N GLU A 379 -23.65 -35.80 -57.43
CA GLU A 379 -24.88 -35.94 -58.22
C GLU A 379 -24.60 -35.75 -59.72
N LYS A 380 -23.79 -34.75 -60.10
CA LYS A 380 -23.36 -34.53 -61.49
C LYS A 380 -22.51 -35.68 -62.02
N GLU A 381 -21.58 -36.21 -61.23
CA GLU A 381 -20.74 -37.33 -61.65
C GLU A 381 -21.55 -38.63 -61.83
N ILE A 382 -22.55 -38.88 -60.97
CA ILE A 382 -23.47 -40.03 -61.14
C ILE A 382 -24.22 -39.95 -62.46
N ILE A 383 -24.66 -38.75 -62.87
CA ILE A 383 -25.33 -38.58 -64.17
C ILE A 383 -24.36 -38.98 -65.29
N ARG A 384 -23.12 -38.48 -65.26
CA ARG A 384 -22.09 -38.82 -66.26
C ARG A 384 -21.80 -40.32 -66.31
N LEU A 385 -21.59 -40.95 -65.16
CA LEU A 385 -21.30 -42.38 -65.05
C LEU A 385 -22.48 -43.25 -65.50
N LYS A 386 -23.72 -42.79 -65.30
CA LYS A 386 -24.92 -43.50 -65.81
C LYS A 386 -24.99 -43.45 -67.33
N ASP A 387 -24.71 -42.31 -67.94
CA ASP A 387 -24.67 -42.16 -69.40
C ASP A 387 -23.58 -43.06 -70.01
N GLU A 388 -22.40 -43.10 -69.38
CA GLU A 388 -21.29 -43.97 -69.78
C GLU A 388 -21.64 -45.45 -69.64
N LYS A 389 -22.26 -45.83 -68.51
CA LYS A 389 -22.77 -47.19 -68.27
C LYS A 389 -23.79 -47.62 -69.31
N GLU A 390 -24.69 -46.73 -69.73
CA GLU A 390 -25.66 -47.01 -70.80
C GLU A 390 -24.97 -47.25 -72.14
N SER A 391 -23.95 -46.45 -72.47
CA SER A 391 -23.13 -46.64 -73.67
C SER A 391 -22.40 -47.99 -73.67
N VAL A 392 -21.75 -48.36 -72.56
CA VAL A 392 -21.05 -49.64 -72.42
C VAL A 392 -22.03 -50.82 -72.48
N ALA A 393 -23.19 -50.71 -71.82
CA ALA A 393 -24.23 -51.75 -71.87
C ALA A 393 -24.75 -51.99 -73.30
N ASN A 394 -24.96 -50.92 -74.07
CA ASN A 394 -25.33 -51.02 -75.48
C ASN A 394 -24.24 -51.71 -76.33
N ASN A 395 -22.96 -51.46 -76.02
CA ASN A 395 -21.84 -52.12 -76.71
C ASN A 395 -21.70 -53.60 -76.34
N LEU A 396 -21.93 -53.93 -75.06
CA LEU A 396 -21.98 -55.30 -74.57
C LEU A 396 -23.07 -56.10 -75.28
N GLU A 397 -24.29 -55.55 -75.40
CA GLU A 397 -25.40 -56.22 -76.10
C GLU A 397 -25.05 -56.50 -77.57
N LYS A 398 -24.48 -55.51 -78.28
CA LYS A 398 -24.00 -55.70 -79.66
C LYS A 398 -22.92 -56.78 -79.76
N SER A 399 -21.98 -56.81 -78.81
CA SER A 399 -20.92 -57.81 -78.76
C SER A 399 -21.47 -59.21 -78.50
N ALA A 400 -22.41 -59.37 -77.57
CA ALA A 400 -23.09 -60.63 -77.28
C ALA A 400 -23.87 -61.18 -78.49
N ILE A 401 -24.59 -60.31 -79.23
CA ILE A 401 -25.25 -60.69 -80.49
C ILE A 401 -24.22 -61.17 -81.52
N LYS A 402 -23.06 -60.49 -81.63
CA LYS A 402 -21.97 -60.90 -82.53
C LYS A 402 -21.38 -62.27 -82.13
N ILE A 403 -21.13 -62.50 -80.84
CA ILE A 403 -20.66 -63.79 -80.31
C ILE A 403 -21.65 -64.90 -80.66
N ALA A 404 -22.95 -64.72 -80.35
CA ALA A 404 -23.98 -65.71 -80.63
C ALA A 404 -24.08 -66.07 -82.12
N ARG A 405 -23.87 -65.08 -83.01
CA ARG A 405 -23.80 -65.30 -84.45
C ARG A 405 -22.57 -66.11 -84.85
N LEU A 406 -21.38 -65.75 -84.37
CA LEU A 406 -20.12 -66.44 -84.67
C LEU A 406 -20.13 -67.89 -84.15
N GLU A 407 -20.69 -68.15 -82.96
CA GLU A 407 -20.85 -69.50 -82.42
C GLU A 407 -21.73 -70.39 -83.31
N LYS A 408 -22.82 -69.82 -83.86
CA LYS A 408 -23.69 -70.51 -84.81
C LYS A 408 -22.99 -70.79 -86.14
N GLU A 409 -22.17 -69.86 -86.65
CA GLU A 409 -21.42 -70.03 -87.90
C GLU A 409 -20.31 -71.09 -87.76
N ILE A 410 -19.56 -71.11 -86.64
CA ILE A 410 -18.55 -72.13 -86.32
C ILE A 410 -19.17 -73.53 -86.18
N SER A 411 -20.39 -73.63 -85.64
CA SER A 411 -21.12 -74.91 -85.57
C SER A 411 -21.49 -75.50 -86.93
N ILE A 412 -21.45 -74.70 -88.01
CA ILE A 412 -21.79 -75.10 -89.38
C ILE A 412 -20.53 -75.32 -90.22
N LYS A 413 -19.46 -74.55 -89.97
CA LYS A 413 -18.21 -74.58 -90.74
C LYS A 413 -17.02 -74.41 -89.78
N ASP A 414 -16.22 -75.48 -89.60
CA ASP A 414 -15.10 -75.46 -88.66
C ASP A 414 -13.87 -74.76 -89.30
N ASP A 415 -13.79 -73.44 -89.10
CA ASP A 415 -12.77 -72.53 -89.66
C ASP A 415 -11.92 -71.89 -88.54
N GLU A 416 -10.60 -71.93 -88.68
CA GLU A 416 -9.65 -71.43 -87.70
C GLU A 416 -9.73 -69.90 -87.54
N GLU A 417 -10.02 -69.18 -88.63
CA GLU A 417 -10.13 -67.71 -88.62
C GLU A 417 -11.38 -67.23 -87.86
N LEU A 418 -12.50 -67.95 -88.00
CA LEU A 418 -13.74 -67.70 -87.24
C LEU A 418 -13.56 -67.98 -85.74
N ARG A 419 -12.81 -69.03 -85.37
CA ARG A 419 -12.49 -69.33 -83.96
C ARG A 419 -11.69 -68.20 -83.32
N LEU A 420 -10.71 -67.66 -84.04
CA LEU A 420 -9.89 -66.53 -83.56
C LEU A 420 -10.72 -65.24 -83.39
N GLU A 421 -11.67 -64.97 -84.30
CA GLU A 421 -12.57 -63.81 -84.17
C GLU A 421 -13.59 -63.96 -83.05
N LEU A 422 -14.09 -65.18 -82.82
CA LEU A 422 -14.94 -65.51 -81.67
C LEU A 422 -14.19 -65.27 -80.35
N GLU A 423 -12.95 -65.76 -80.24
CA GLU A 423 -12.13 -65.60 -79.04
C GLU A 423 -11.85 -64.11 -78.73
N LYS A 424 -11.51 -63.32 -79.75
CA LYS A 424 -11.37 -61.85 -79.63
C LYS A 424 -12.67 -61.18 -79.18
N SER A 425 -13.80 -61.58 -79.74
CA SER A 425 -15.11 -61.00 -79.38
C SER A 425 -15.51 -61.37 -77.95
N LYS A 426 -15.23 -62.61 -77.50
CA LYS A 426 -15.42 -63.04 -76.11
C LYS A 426 -14.54 -62.26 -75.14
N SER A 427 -13.26 -62.07 -75.48
CA SER A 427 -12.35 -61.24 -74.68
C SER A 427 -12.82 -59.79 -74.58
N LEU A 428 -13.33 -59.21 -75.66
CA LEU A 428 -13.88 -57.86 -75.67
C LEU A 428 -15.18 -57.75 -74.87
N ASN A 429 -16.03 -58.78 -74.92
CA ASN A 429 -17.25 -58.85 -74.12
C ASN A 429 -16.96 -58.91 -72.62
N ASN A 430 -15.98 -59.74 -72.21
CA ASN A 430 -15.51 -59.77 -70.82
C ASN A 430 -14.98 -58.41 -70.36
N LEU A 431 -14.26 -57.69 -71.23
CA LEU A 431 -13.77 -56.35 -70.90
C LEU A 431 -14.93 -55.37 -70.65
N TYR A 432 -16.01 -55.43 -71.44
CA TYR A 432 -17.21 -54.61 -71.19
C TYR A 432 -17.97 -55.02 -69.93
N GLU A 433 -17.97 -56.32 -69.57
CA GLU A 433 -18.54 -56.79 -68.29
C GLU A 433 -17.75 -56.24 -67.09
N GLU A 434 -16.42 -56.31 -67.14
CA GLU A 434 -15.52 -55.72 -66.14
C GLU A 434 -15.73 -54.20 -66.03
N GLU A 435 -15.81 -53.49 -67.16
CA GLU A 435 -16.05 -52.04 -67.20
C GLU A 435 -17.42 -51.66 -66.60
N LEU A 436 -18.48 -52.45 -66.85
CA LEU A 436 -19.78 -52.26 -66.21
C LEU A 436 -19.73 -52.48 -64.69
N GLU A 437 -18.98 -53.47 -64.22
CA GLU A 437 -18.76 -53.69 -62.78
C GLU A 437 -18.03 -52.50 -62.14
N GLU A 438 -16.99 -51.97 -62.78
CA GLU A 438 -16.26 -50.79 -62.30
C GLU A 438 -17.13 -49.53 -62.27
N LEU A 439 -17.95 -49.30 -63.31
CA LEU A 439 -18.90 -48.19 -63.35
C LEU A 439 -19.97 -48.32 -62.26
N ASN A 440 -20.49 -49.52 -62.02
CA ASN A 440 -21.43 -49.77 -60.93
C ASN A 440 -20.83 -49.47 -59.56
N LYS A 441 -19.58 -49.88 -59.34
CA LYS A 441 -18.84 -49.59 -58.12
C LYS A 441 -18.64 -48.08 -57.94
N SER A 442 -18.22 -47.38 -59.00
CA SER A 442 -18.03 -45.92 -58.98
C SER A 442 -19.32 -45.17 -58.68
N ILE A 443 -20.46 -45.58 -59.27
CA ILE A 443 -21.78 -45.02 -58.97
C ILE A 443 -22.15 -45.29 -57.50
N SER A 444 -21.87 -46.49 -56.98
CA SER A 444 -22.11 -46.83 -55.56
C SER A 444 -21.30 -45.94 -54.63
N ASP A 445 -20.02 -45.72 -54.92
CA ASP A 445 -19.13 -44.86 -54.14
C ASP A 445 -19.63 -43.40 -54.12
N GLN A 446 -20.10 -42.88 -55.26
CA GLN A 446 -20.70 -41.53 -55.31
C GLN A 446 -22.00 -41.43 -54.51
N ASN A 447 -22.86 -42.45 -54.55
CA ASN A 447 -24.07 -42.47 -53.72
C ASN A 447 -23.73 -42.49 -52.23
N PHE A 448 -22.69 -43.20 -51.82
CA PHE A 448 -22.21 -43.18 -50.44
C PHE A 448 -21.76 -41.78 -50.01
N ILE A 449 -21.04 -41.04 -50.88
CA ILE A 449 -20.66 -39.65 -50.61
C ILE A 449 -21.89 -38.76 -50.40
N ILE A 450 -22.92 -38.91 -51.23
CA ILE A 450 -24.19 -38.15 -51.10
C ILE A 450 -24.86 -38.44 -49.75
N GLU A 451 -24.92 -39.71 -49.34
CA GLU A 451 -25.55 -40.11 -48.09
C GLU A 451 -24.81 -39.54 -46.88
N GLU A 452 -23.48 -39.63 -46.86
CA GLU A 452 -22.66 -39.07 -45.77
C GLU A 452 -22.74 -37.54 -45.71
N ALA A 453 -22.71 -36.86 -46.85
CA ALA A 453 -22.91 -35.41 -46.92
C ALA A 453 -24.29 -35.01 -46.36
N ALA A 454 -25.36 -35.76 -46.68
CA ALA A 454 -26.69 -35.50 -46.16
C ALA A 454 -26.76 -35.65 -44.63
N LYS A 455 -26.17 -36.72 -44.08
CA LYS A 455 -26.09 -36.93 -42.62
C LYS A 455 -25.35 -35.81 -41.91
N GLU A 456 -24.21 -35.37 -42.44
CA GLU A 456 -23.47 -34.25 -41.84
C GLU A 456 -24.25 -32.93 -41.93
N ILE A 457 -24.94 -32.66 -43.05
CA ILE A 457 -25.82 -31.47 -43.17
C ILE A 457 -26.90 -31.48 -42.07
N ASP A 458 -27.64 -32.58 -41.91
CA ASP A 458 -28.71 -32.69 -40.92
C ASP A 458 -28.18 -32.49 -39.49
N LYS A 459 -27.03 -33.09 -39.18
CA LYS A 459 -26.34 -32.91 -37.90
C LYS A 459 -25.94 -31.45 -37.66
N LYS A 460 -25.42 -30.74 -38.66
CA LYS A 460 -25.09 -29.30 -38.51
C LYS A 460 -26.33 -28.43 -38.38
N ILE A 461 -27.43 -28.76 -39.06
CA ILE A 461 -28.70 -28.06 -38.91
C ILE A 461 -29.22 -28.19 -37.48
N ALA A 462 -29.18 -29.39 -36.89
CA ALA A 462 -29.56 -29.61 -35.50
C ALA A 462 -28.70 -28.78 -34.53
N LEU A 463 -27.37 -28.77 -34.72
CA LEU A 463 -26.45 -27.97 -33.90
C LEU A 463 -26.68 -26.46 -34.05
N ILE A 464 -27.05 -25.97 -35.24
CA ILE A 464 -27.42 -24.57 -35.44
C ILE A 464 -28.65 -24.23 -34.62
N LYS A 465 -29.70 -25.06 -34.69
CA LYS A 465 -30.94 -24.84 -33.94
C LYS A 465 -30.69 -24.81 -32.43
N GLU A 466 -29.93 -25.76 -31.90
CA GLU A 466 -29.54 -25.79 -30.48
C GLU A 466 -28.81 -24.50 -30.05
N ASN A 467 -27.89 -24.01 -30.88
CA ASN A 467 -27.18 -22.76 -30.61
C ASN A 467 -28.08 -21.52 -30.73
N GLU A 468 -29.04 -21.51 -31.65
CA GLU A 468 -30.04 -20.44 -31.79
C GLU A 468 -30.96 -20.37 -30.57
N ASP A 469 -31.46 -21.52 -30.09
CA ASP A 469 -32.27 -21.62 -28.88
C ASP A 469 -31.47 -21.14 -27.64
N ARG A 470 -30.22 -21.59 -27.50
CA ARG A 470 -29.31 -21.14 -26.44
C ARG A 470 -29.04 -19.63 -26.50
N ASN A 471 -28.91 -19.06 -27.70
CA ASN A 471 -28.71 -17.62 -27.86
C ASN A 471 -29.92 -16.80 -27.41
N ILE A 472 -31.14 -17.30 -27.61
CA ILE A 472 -32.36 -16.67 -27.10
C ILE A 472 -32.37 -16.68 -25.56
N GLU A 473 -31.97 -17.79 -24.94
CA GLU A 473 -31.89 -17.91 -23.47
C GLU A 473 -30.84 -16.96 -22.88
N LEU A 474 -29.62 -16.96 -23.44
CA LEU A 474 -28.54 -16.07 -23.02
C LEU A 474 -28.96 -14.60 -23.10
N GLN A 475 -29.67 -14.20 -24.16
CA GLN A 475 -30.16 -12.83 -24.31
C GLN A 475 -31.21 -12.47 -23.25
N LYS A 476 -32.16 -13.37 -22.98
CA LYS A 476 -33.18 -13.16 -21.93
C LYS A 476 -32.54 -13.01 -20.55
N GLU A 477 -31.57 -13.86 -20.21
CA GLU A 477 -30.84 -13.79 -18.94
C GLU A 477 -30.06 -12.47 -18.84
N ASN A 478 -29.35 -12.09 -19.90
CA ASN A 478 -28.59 -10.85 -19.95
C ASN A 478 -29.49 -9.60 -19.77
N GLU A 479 -30.68 -9.58 -20.38
CA GLU A 479 -31.65 -8.50 -20.17
C GLU A 479 -32.12 -8.38 -18.71
N VAL A 480 -32.28 -9.50 -18.00
CA VAL A 480 -32.64 -9.50 -16.59
C VAL A 480 -31.52 -8.88 -15.75
N TYR A 481 -30.27 -9.31 -15.96
CA TYR A 481 -29.12 -8.74 -15.24
C TYR A 481 -28.91 -7.25 -15.56
N LYS A 482 -29.05 -6.82 -16.82
CA LYS A 482 -28.97 -5.39 -17.19
C LYS A 482 -30.03 -4.54 -16.49
N LYS A 483 -31.27 -5.02 -16.37
CA LYS A 483 -32.33 -4.34 -15.62
C LYS A 483 -32.04 -4.28 -14.12
N GLU A 484 -31.42 -5.32 -13.57
CA GLU A 484 -31.02 -5.33 -12.16
C GLU A 484 -29.87 -4.36 -11.88
N ILE A 485 -28.85 -4.34 -12.76
CA ILE A 485 -27.76 -3.37 -12.74
C ILE A 485 -28.30 -1.94 -12.75
N GLU A 486 -29.19 -1.60 -13.69
CA GLU A 486 -29.77 -0.26 -13.78
C GLU A 486 -30.49 0.16 -12.48
N ARG A 487 -31.20 -0.79 -11.84
CA ARG A 487 -31.86 -0.55 -10.55
C ARG A 487 -30.85 -0.33 -9.43
N LYS A 488 -29.77 -1.11 -9.38
CA LYS A 488 -28.71 -0.97 -8.36
C LYS A 488 -27.92 0.33 -8.59
N ASP A 489 -27.58 0.68 -9.83
CA ASP A 489 -26.91 1.93 -10.20
C ASP A 489 -27.69 3.16 -9.72
N LYS A 490 -29.02 3.19 -9.95
CA LYS A 490 -29.88 4.27 -9.44
C LYS A 490 -29.86 4.39 -7.91
N LYS A 491 -29.78 3.26 -7.20
CA LYS A 491 -29.66 3.25 -5.73
C LYS A 491 -28.29 3.76 -5.29
N ILE A 492 -27.22 3.32 -5.93
CA ILE A 492 -25.84 3.76 -5.68
C ILE A 492 -25.74 5.28 -5.89
N GLU A 493 -26.21 5.78 -7.03
CA GLU A 493 -26.18 7.21 -7.37
C GLU A 493 -26.94 8.05 -6.34
N LYS A 494 -28.13 7.59 -5.91
CA LYS A 494 -28.91 8.27 -4.88
C LYS A 494 -28.16 8.34 -3.55
N THR A 495 -27.55 7.24 -3.13
CA THR A 495 -26.75 7.18 -1.89
C THR A 495 -25.52 8.08 -1.99
N GLU A 496 -24.77 8.01 -3.09
CA GLU A 496 -23.62 8.88 -3.34
C GLU A 496 -24.03 10.35 -3.32
N LYS A 497 -25.15 10.73 -3.95
CA LYS A 497 -25.61 12.12 -3.98
C LYS A 497 -25.84 12.70 -2.57
N ILE A 498 -26.38 11.90 -1.67
CA ILE A 498 -26.57 12.28 -0.26
C ILE A 498 -25.21 12.45 0.43
N ARG A 499 -24.29 11.49 0.25
CA ARG A 499 -22.92 11.56 0.79
C ARG A 499 -22.16 12.78 0.27
N LYS A 500 -22.23 13.06 -1.04
CA LYS A 500 -21.58 14.20 -1.71
C LYS A 500 -22.01 15.50 -1.06
N LYS A 501 -23.32 15.67 -0.84
CA LYS A 501 -23.88 16.84 -0.16
C LYS A 501 -23.35 16.99 1.27
N LYS A 502 -23.41 15.93 2.08
CA LYS A 502 -22.92 15.93 3.48
C LYS A 502 -21.45 16.32 3.57
N ILE A 503 -20.60 15.71 2.74
CA ILE A 503 -19.15 15.99 2.72
C ILE A 503 -18.90 17.44 2.29
N LEU A 504 -19.50 17.87 1.18
CA LEU A 504 -19.26 19.21 0.64
C LEU A 504 -19.68 20.32 1.60
N GLU A 505 -20.85 20.18 2.25
CA GLU A 505 -21.34 21.15 3.24
C GLU A 505 -20.37 21.28 4.41
N LYS A 506 -19.88 20.16 4.94
CA LYS A 506 -18.92 20.15 6.06
C LYS A 506 -17.57 20.71 5.65
N TRP A 507 -17.01 20.23 4.53
CA TRP A 507 -15.66 20.58 4.10
C TRP A 507 -15.53 22.04 3.66
N ASN A 508 -16.54 22.62 3.02
CA ASN A 508 -16.50 24.05 2.65
C ASN A 508 -16.50 24.98 3.87
N VAL A 509 -17.14 24.56 4.97
CA VAL A 509 -17.13 25.32 6.23
C VAL A 509 -15.80 25.15 6.96
N TYR A 510 -15.28 23.93 7.03
CA TYR A 510 -14.08 23.61 7.80
C TYR A 510 -12.77 24.01 7.10
N TYR A 511 -12.76 24.03 5.76
CA TYR A 511 -11.57 24.30 4.94
C TYR A 511 -11.79 25.49 4.00
N PRO A 512 -11.97 26.72 4.51
CA PRO A 512 -12.31 27.90 3.70
C PRO A 512 -11.24 28.30 2.67
N LYS A 513 -10.00 27.81 2.84
CA LYS A 513 -8.90 28.01 1.88
C LYS A 513 -8.94 27.05 0.69
N PHE A 514 -9.77 26.01 0.77
CA PHE A 514 -9.81 24.94 -0.22
C PHE A 514 -10.98 25.09 -1.18
N GLU A 515 -10.71 24.80 -2.45
CA GLU A 515 -11.72 24.61 -3.47
C GLU A 515 -11.72 23.12 -3.87
N PHE A 516 -12.81 22.42 -3.59
CA PHE A 516 -12.93 21.00 -3.90
C PHE A 516 -13.56 20.81 -5.28
N THR A 517 -12.86 20.12 -6.18
CA THR A 517 -13.44 19.82 -7.49
C THR A 517 -14.49 18.70 -7.39
N THR A 518 -15.31 18.57 -8.44
CA THR A 518 -16.29 17.47 -8.53
C THR A 518 -15.61 16.10 -8.48
N SER A 519 -14.39 15.98 -9.02
CA SER A 519 -13.59 14.75 -8.97
C SER A 519 -13.23 14.39 -7.53
N ALA A 520 -12.64 15.32 -6.77
CA ALA A 520 -12.28 15.09 -5.37
C ALA A 520 -13.47 14.61 -4.52
N ILE A 521 -14.62 15.27 -4.66
CA ILE A 521 -15.82 14.91 -3.90
C ILE A 521 -16.40 13.57 -4.36
N ARG A 522 -16.39 13.28 -5.67
CA ARG A 522 -16.81 11.97 -6.20
C ARG A 522 -15.92 10.84 -5.68
N ASP A 523 -14.64 11.09 -5.50
CA ASP A 523 -13.73 10.06 -5.00
C ASP A 523 -13.91 9.88 -3.48
N ALA A 524 -14.04 10.99 -2.73
CA ALA A 524 -14.26 10.97 -1.28
C ALA A 524 -15.48 10.13 -0.86
N VAL A 525 -16.61 10.19 -1.59
CA VAL A 525 -17.83 9.45 -1.17
C VAL A 525 -17.72 7.93 -1.21
N LYS A 526 -16.68 7.39 -1.85
CA LYS A 526 -16.42 5.95 -1.94
C LYS A 526 -15.69 5.42 -0.72
N PHE A 527 -15.16 6.29 0.13
CA PHE A 527 -14.50 5.91 1.37
C PHE A 527 -15.54 5.71 2.48
N SER A 528 -15.25 4.77 3.39
CA SER A 528 -16.02 4.58 4.62
C SER A 528 -15.84 5.76 5.58
N GLU A 529 -16.73 5.90 6.58
CA GLU A 529 -16.65 7.04 7.51
C GLU A 529 -15.29 7.12 8.24
N LYS A 530 -14.69 5.97 8.61
CA LYS A 530 -13.36 5.94 9.24
C LYS A 530 -12.23 6.30 8.27
N GLU A 531 -12.36 5.97 6.99
CA GLU A 531 -11.39 6.39 5.97
C GLU A 531 -11.53 7.89 5.68
N ILE A 532 -12.75 8.46 5.73
CA ILE A 532 -13.00 9.90 5.66
C ILE A 532 -12.28 10.62 6.81
N TRP A 533 -12.27 10.09 8.03
CA TRP A 533 -11.54 10.70 9.14
C TRP A 533 -10.05 10.85 8.85
N GLU A 534 -9.40 9.85 8.22
CA GLU A 534 -7.99 9.97 7.84
C GLU A 534 -7.78 10.96 6.68
N ILE A 535 -8.72 11.04 5.73
CA ILE A 535 -8.71 12.09 4.70
C ILE A 535 -8.82 13.47 5.36
N GLU A 536 -9.71 13.64 6.33
CA GLU A 536 -9.91 14.91 7.04
C GLU A 536 -8.70 15.29 7.88
N ARG A 537 -8.01 14.34 8.51
CA ARG A 537 -6.72 14.57 9.20
C ARG A 537 -5.67 15.11 8.23
N ALA A 538 -5.54 14.48 7.07
CA ALA A 538 -4.66 14.93 5.99
C ALA A 538 -5.05 16.34 5.48
N LEU A 539 -6.34 16.60 5.28
CA LEU A 539 -6.84 17.92 4.88
C LEU A 539 -6.59 18.99 5.95
N ILE A 540 -6.76 18.68 7.24
CA ILE A 540 -6.44 19.60 8.35
C ILE A 540 -4.95 19.92 8.34
N GLU A 541 -4.10 18.91 8.14
CA GLU A 541 -2.64 19.09 8.06
C GLU A 541 -2.27 20.06 6.95
N LEU A 542 -2.80 19.82 5.74
CA LEU A 542 -2.59 20.68 4.58
C LEU A 542 -3.21 22.08 4.76
N HIS A 543 -4.41 22.19 5.33
CA HIS A 543 -5.11 23.47 5.49
C HIS A 543 -4.40 24.41 6.46
N SER A 544 -3.75 23.80 7.44
CA SER A 544 -3.16 24.48 8.58
C SER A 544 -1.66 24.73 8.39
N THR A 545 -1.04 24.30 7.28
CA THR A 545 0.34 24.71 6.93
C THR A 545 0.34 26.10 6.32
N ASN A 546 1.45 26.83 6.50
CA ASN A 546 1.69 28.10 5.82
C ASN A 546 2.37 27.91 4.47
N ASP A 547 3.10 26.82 4.30
CA ASP A 547 3.78 26.45 3.06
C ASP A 547 3.24 25.11 2.55
N TYR A 548 2.41 25.13 1.52
CA TYR A 548 1.79 23.92 0.98
C TYR A 548 2.82 22.95 0.38
N LYS A 549 3.92 23.47 -0.19
CA LYS A 549 4.94 22.63 -0.83
C LYS A 549 5.77 21.87 0.20
N SER A 550 5.83 22.33 1.45
CA SER A 550 6.51 21.61 2.54
C SER A 550 5.95 20.20 2.78
N LEU A 551 4.68 19.98 2.45
CA LEU A 551 4.00 18.69 2.59
C LEU A 551 3.95 17.89 1.28
N SER A 552 4.40 18.48 0.17
CA SER A 552 4.41 17.82 -1.13
C SER A 552 5.48 16.73 -1.17
N ARG A 553 5.15 15.61 -1.82
CA ARG A 553 6.11 14.55 -2.17
C ARG A 553 6.67 14.71 -3.58
N GLY A 554 6.21 15.72 -4.31
CA GLY A 554 6.57 15.98 -5.69
C GLY A 554 5.36 16.34 -6.53
N LYS A 555 5.59 16.46 -7.84
CA LYS A 555 4.56 16.80 -8.81
C LYS A 555 4.10 15.58 -9.60
N ILE A 556 2.80 15.48 -9.82
CA ILE A 556 2.17 14.52 -10.73
C ILE A 556 1.47 15.29 -11.84
N ILE A 557 1.61 14.82 -13.08
CA ILE A 557 0.88 15.37 -14.22
C ILE A 557 -0.43 14.60 -14.38
N ASP A 558 -1.55 15.31 -14.35
CA ASP A 558 -2.88 14.76 -14.58
C ASP A 558 -3.64 15.69 -15.55
N GLY A 559 -4.16 15.14 -16.65
CA GLY A 559 -4.80 15.92 -17.70
C GLY A 559 -3.91 17.00 -18.33
N GLY A 560 -2.58 16.85 -18.30
CA GLY A 560 -1.61 17.83 -18.79
C GLY A 560 -1.30 18.98 -17.83
N VAL A 561 -1.89 18.98 -16.63
CA VAL A 561 -1.63 19.96 -15.56
C VAL A 561 -0.80 19.31 -14.46
N GLY A 562 0.20 20.03 -13.95
CA GLY A 562 1.04 19.56 -12.85
C GLY A 562 0.43 19.91 -11.49
N TYR A 563 0.17 18.90 -10.68
CA TYR A 563 -0.32 19.03 -9.31
C TYR A 563 0.73 18.60 -8.30
N GLU A 564 0.75 19.24 -7.14
CA GLU A 564 1.46 18.70 -5.98
C GLU A 564 0.67 17.51 -5.42
N HIS A 565 1.35 16.58 -4.74
CA HIS A 565 0.64 15.49 -4.09
C HIS A 565 1.16 15.19 -2.69
N MET A 566 0.23 14.86 -1.79
CA MET A 566 0.50 14.47 -0.42
C MET A 566 0.02 13.03 -0.20
N GLY A 567 0.87 12.19 0.40
CA GLY A 567 0.53 10.81 0.73
C GLY A 567 0.10 10.65 2.18
N PHE A 568 -0.84 9.75 2.44
CA PHE A 568 -1.29 9.35 3.78
C PHE A 568 -1.72 7.87 3.79
N SER A 569 -1.67 7.23 4.97
CA SER A 569 -2.10 5.85 5.14
C SER A 569 -3.50 5.80 5.75
N LEU A 570 -4.40 4.98 5.18
CA LEU A 570 -5.72 4.70 5.74
C LEU A 570 -5.64 3.73 6.93
N PRO A 571 -6.70 3.58 7.74
CA PRO A 571 -6.70 2.66 8.88
C PRO A 571 -6.49 1.19 8.49
N CYS A 572 -6.85 0.83 7.25
CA CYS A 572 -6.63 -0.48 6.65
C CYS A 572 -5.20 -0.68 6.10
N GLY A 573 -4.30 0.30 6.27
CA GLY A 573 -2.93 0.28 5.76
C GLY A 573 -2.80 0.58 4.27
N PHE A 574 -3.89 0.91 3.58
CA PHE A 574 -3.84 1.23 2.15
C PHE A 574 -3.26 2.64 1.92
N PRO A 575 -2.26 2.77 1.02
CA PRO A 575 -1.68 4.05 0.69
C PRO A 575 -2.66 4.88 -0.15
N THR A 576 -2.86 6.13 0.25
CA THR A 576 -3.81 7.06 -0.38
C THR A 576 -3.13 8.40 -0.61
N ARG A 577 -3.62 9.15 -1.59
CA ARG A 577 -3.02 10.43 -2.00
C ARG A 577 -4.09 11.50 -2.19
N ILE A 578 -3.71 12.73 -1.85
CA ILE A 578 -4.43 13.95 -2.20
C ILE A 578 -3.61 14.67 -3.29
N LEU A 579 -4.21 14.91 -4.45
CA LEU A 579 -3.67 15.81 -5.47
C LEU A 579 -4.23 17.21 -5.23
N TYR A 580 -3.36 18.21 -5.28
CA TYR A 580 -3.76 19.59 -5.08
C TYR A 580 -2.95 20.58 -5.92
N GLY A 581 -3.61 21.67 -6.30
CA GLY A 581 -3.03 22.79 -7.04
C GLY A 581 -2.98 24.05 -6.18
N ILE A 582 -1.87 24.79 -6.24
CA ILE A 582 -1.71 26.05 -5.51
C ILE A 582 -2.05 27.19 -6.46
N ILE A 583 -3.16 27.90 -6.23
CA ILE A 583 -3.67 28.92 -7.17
C ILE A 583 -3.01 30.28 -6.92
N ASN A 584 -2.87 30.68 -5.66
CA ASN A 584 -2.31 31.97 -5.28
C ASN A 584 -1.69 31.89 -3.88
N ASP A 585 -0.36 31.99 -3.81
CA ASP A 585 0.42 31.88 -2.57
C ASP A 585 0.08 33.00 -1.57
N SER A 586 -0.26 34.20 -2.09
CA SER A 586 -0.59 35.37 -1.26
C SER A 586 -1.93 35.25 -0.51
N ASN A 587 -2.93 34.60 -1.13
CA ASN A 587 -4.25 34.37 -0.54
C ASN A 587 -4.40 32.95 0.04
N LYS A 588 -3.34 32.14 -0.01
CA LYS A 588 -3.31 30.76 0.51
C LYS A 588 -4.50 29.91 0.02
N LYS A 589 -4.85 29.99 -1.27
CA LYS A 589 -5.92 29.18 -1.86
C LYS A 589 -5.38 27.93 -2.57
N VAL A 590 -6.01 26.79 -2.31
CA VAL A 590 -5.62 25.48 -2.84
C VAL A 590 -6.82 24.80 -3.48
N ILE A 591 -6.65 24.25 -4.69
CA ILE A 591 -7.63 23.34 -5.30
C ILE A 591 -7.30 21.93 -4.86
N ILE A 592 -8.28 21.21 -4.31
CA ILE A 592 -8.19 19.77 -4.08
C ILE A 592 -8.79 19.07 -5.31
N GLU A 593 -7.92 18.44 -6.10
CA GLU A 593 -8.29 17.89 -7.41
C GLU A 593 -8.81 16.46 -7.30
N LYS A 594 -8.08 15.57 -6.62
CA LYS A 594 -8.42 14.15 -6.48
C LYS A 594 -7.98 13.60 -5.14
N ILE A 595 -8.72 12.61 -4.65
CA ILE A 595 -8.40 11.84 -3.44
C ILE A 595 -8.57 10.36 -3.78
N TYR A 596 -7.49 9.59 -3.85
CA TYR A 596 -7.54 8.25 -4.45
C TYR A 596 -6.57 7.28 -3.78
N LYS A 597 -6.93 6.01 -3.78
CA LYS A 597 -6.07 4.92 -3.32
C LYS A 597 -4.96 4.71 -4.35
N HIS A 598 -3.70 4.73 -3.93
CA HIS A 598 -2.53 4.80 -4.83
C HIS A 598 -2.44 3.63 -5.82
N ASN A 599 -3.02 2.47 -5.49
CA ASN A 599 -3.04 1.27 -6.34
C ASN A 599 -4.26 1.16 -7.28
N GLU A 600 -5.15 2.16 -7.32
CA GLU A 600 -6.12 2.23 -8.41
C GLU A 600 -5.35 2.48 -9.71
N LYS A 601 -5.61 1.65 -10.74
CA LYS A 601 -4.90 1.54 -12.05
C LYS A 601 -4.76 2.84 -12.88
N ILE A 602 -5.02 4.00 -12.30
CA ILE A 602 -5.12 5.31 -12.96
C ILE A 602 -3.73 5.94 -13.18
N TYR A 603 -2.67 5.46 -12.50
CA TYR A 603 -1.32 6.04 -12.63
C TYR A 603 -0.19 4.99 -12.67
N GLN A 604 -0.23 4.10 -13.66
CA GLN A 604 0.98 3.43 -14.19
C GLN A 604 1.31 3.98 -15.58
#